data_AF-A0A2X2J3H1-F1
#
_entry.id   AF-A0A2X2J3H1-F1
#
_cell.length_a   1.000
_cell.length_b   1.000
_cell.length_c   1.000
_cell.angle_alpha   90.00
_cell.angle_beta   90.00
_cell.angle_gamma   90.00
#
_symmetry.space_group_name_H-M   'P 1'
#
loop_
_entity.id
_entity.type
_entity.pdbx_description
1 polymer ?
#
loop_
_entity_poly.entity_id
_entity_poly.type
_entity_poly.pdbx_seq_one_letter_code
_entity_poly.pdbx_strand_id
1 'polypeptide(L)'
;MAREIFETKRKALKINLNPEIYGTFAEIGAGQEVARNFFNAGAASGTIAKTMSAYDMAFSDAIYGEEADGRYVSRTRLKKMLSHEFDLLTQRLHGDKYCNKKFFAFADTVTTLNFTKTNEPHGWIGLRFQHEVGGPTNDIIVHVRLLDSDNQLQQKVLGIIGVNLLFAAYYYTDNVQTMIESLVDNLSVGSVEIDLVKLNGPLFENVNQRLINLYLIAKGFAKAAIFQPDGKAVQIKDYLYKKNIILLRTKYRQKSLPNFDLFNLAVEQFKKNTGATDADTIVLIEVLMGMSWKTRMKLRVRTFRNLLLELTNYVQQAIILS
;
A
#
# COMPACT_ATOMS: atom_id res chain seq x y z
N MET A 1 -15.32 18.36 -13.73
CA MET A 1 -15.59 17.34 -14.77
C MET A 1 -15.28 15.97 -14.17
N ALA A 2 -16.11 14.96 -14.40
CA ALA A 2 -15.80 13.60 -13.95
C ALA A 2 -14.56 13.08 -14.71
N ARG A 3 -13.66 12.40 -14.00
CA ARG A 3 -12.46 11.79 -14.60
C ARG A 3 -12.87 10.65 -15.54
N GLU A 4 -12.33 10.61 -16.75
CA GLU A 4 -12.49 9.45 -17.65
C GLU A 4 -11.85 8.21 -17.01
N ILE A 5 -12.62 7.14 -16.88
CA ILE A 5 -12.14 5.84 -16.39
C ILE A 5 -11.77 5.00 -17.61
N PHE A 6 -10.47 4.83 -17.86
CA PHE A 6 -9.98 3.94 -18.89
C PHE A 6 -10.14 2.48 -18.46
N GLU A 7 -10.59 1.62 -19.38
CA GLU A 7 -10.52 0.17 -19.20
C GLU A 7 -9.09 -0.29 -18.92
N THR A 8 -8.93 -1.37 -18.15
CA THR A 8 -7.62 -1.93 -17.79
C THR A 8 -6.75 -2.20 -19.02
N LYS A 9 -7.32 -2.80 -20.08
CA LYS A 9 -6.60 -3.05 -21.33
C LYS A 9 -6.12 -1.76 -22.00
N ARG A 10 -6.94 -0.69 -21.97
CA ARG A 10 -6.59 0.62 -22.55
C ARG A 10 -5.51 1.34 -21.74
N LYS A 11 -5.52 1.19 -20.40
CA LYS A 11 -4.43 1.68 -19.53
C LYS A 11 -3.11 0.98 -19.86
N ALA A 12 -3.11 -0.35 -19.92
CA ALA A 12 -1.93 -1.13 -20.26
C ALA A 12 -1.40 -0.82 -21.67
N LEU A 13 -2.29 -0.72 -22.67
CA LEU A 13 -1.89 -0.36 -24.05
C LEU A 13 -1.29 1.05 -24.11
N LYS A 14 -1.87 2.02 -23.40
CA LYS A 14 -1.34 3.40 -23.38
C LYS A 14 0.08 3.46 -22.82
N ILE A 15 0.38 2.67 -21.79
CA ILE A 15 1.73 2.52 -21.25
C ILE A 15 2.64 1.83 -22.28
N ASN A 16 2.18 0.73 -22.89
CA ASN A 16 2.93 -0.02 -23.89
C ASN A 16 3.34 0.80 -25.12
N LEU A 17 2.50 1.77 -25.50
CA LEU A 17 2.76 2.67 -26.63
C LEU A 17 3.66 3.86 -26.25
N ASN A 18 3.95 4.08 -24.97
CA ASN A 18 4.85 5.15 -24.57
C ASN A 18 6.31 4.67 -24.72
N PRO A 19 7.09 5.21 -25.67
CA PRO A 19 8.44 4.76 -25.92
C PRO A 19 9.42 5.12 -24.80
N GLU A 20 9.06 5.98 -23.85
CA GLU A 20 9.92 6.31 -22.71
C GLU A 20 9.80 5.28 -21.59
N ILE A 21 8.64 4.64 -21.40
CA ILE A 21 8.40 3.78 -20.24
C ILE A 21 8.94 2.38 -20.52
N TYR A 22 9.91 1.93 -19.72
CA TYR A 22 10.52 0.61 -19.88
C TYR A 22 10.88 0.00 -18.53
N GLY A 23 10.63 -1.30 -18.32
CA GLY A 23 10.83 -1.85 -16.99
C GLY A 23 10.62 -3.34 -16.83
N THR A 24 10.60 -3.78 -15.58
CA THR A 24 10.45 -5.18 -15.21
C THR A 24 9.22 -5.42 -14.35
N PHE A 25 8.70 -6.65 -14.42
CA PHE A 25 7.69 -7.17 -13.49
C PHE A 25 8.28 -8.35 -12.72
N ALA A 26 8.22 -8.31 -11.40
CA ALA A 26 8.61 -9.41 -10.53
C ALA A 26 7.45 -9.78 -9.61
N GLU A 27 6.79 -10.89 -9.91
CA GLU A 27 5.57 -11.31 -9.21
C GLU A 27 5.92 -12.58 -8.41
N ILE A 28 5.68 -12.58 -7.09
CA ILE A 28 5.93 -13.74 -6.22
C ILE A 28 4.63 -14.27 -5.64
N GLY A 29 4.50 -15.59 -5.66
CA GLY A 29 3.32 -16.28 -5.15
C GLY A 29 2.14 -16.06 -6.10
N ALA A 30 0.99 -15.70 -5.54
CA ALA A 30 -0.27 -15.71 -6.28
C ALA A 30 -0.56 -14.46 -7.13
N GLY A 31 0.37 -13.50 -7.20
CA GLY A 31 0.20 -12.20 -7.88
C GLY A 31 0.37 -12.16 -9.39
N GLN A 32 0.49 -13.30 -10.09
CA GLN A 32 1.06 -13.45 -11.46
C GLN A 32 0.23 -12.90 -12.65
N GLU A 33 -0.59 -11.88 -12.46
CA GLU A 33 -1.55 -11.43 -13.48
C GLU A 33 -1.24 -10.04 -14.05
N VAL A 34 -0.33 -9.28 -13.47
CA VAL A 34 -0.06 -7.90 -13.89
C VAL A 34 0.66 -7.91 -15.24
N ALA A 35 1.79 -8.61 -15.38
CA ALA A 35 2.51 -8.69 -16.64
C ALA A 35 1.64 -9.24 -17.78
N ARG A 36 0.78 -10.21 -17.48
CA ARG A 36 -0.19 -10.78 -18.42
C ARG A 36 -1.14 -9.74 -19.02
N ASN A 37 -1.59 -8.76 -18.22
CA ASN A 37 -2.44 -7.67 -18.75
C ASN A 37 -1.70 -6.84 -19.80
N PHE A 38 -0.40 -6.58 -19.59
CA PHE A 38 0.41 -5.84 -20.56
C PHE A 38 0.69 -6.65 -21.83
N PHE A 39 0.96 -7.95 -21.72
CA PHE A 39 1.09 -8.82 -22.91
C PHE A 39 -0.19 -8.83 -23.75
N ASN A 40 -1.35 -9.00 -23.12
CA ASN A 40 -2.65 -9.06 -23.81
C ASN A 40 -3.10 -7.71 -24.40
N ALA A 41 -2.57 -6.60 -23.90
CA ALA A 41 -2.86 -5.28 -24.44
C ALA A 41 -2.18 -5.04 -25.80
N GLY A 42 -1.07 -5.73 -26.10
CA GLY A 42 -0.26 -5.54 -27.30
C GLY A 42 0.82 -4.48 -27.13
N ALA A 43 1.82 -4.47 -28.03
CA ALA A 43 3.00 -3.60 -27.98
C ALA A 43 3.90 -3.73 -26.73
N ALA A 44 3.76 -4.83 -25.96
CA ALA A 44 4.50 -5.06 -24.72
C ALA A 44 6.03 -5.08 -24.89
N SER A 45 6.55 -5.44 -26.08
CA SER A 45 7.99 -5.41 -26.37
C SER A 45 8.60 -4.00 -26.26
N GLY A 46 7.78 -2.96 -26.37
CA GLY A 46 8.19 -1.55 -26.20
C GLY A 46 8.36 -1.11 -24.75
N THR A 47 7.87 -1.91 -23.79
CA THR A 47 7.77 -1.54 -22.36
C THR A 47 8.36 -2.58 -21.41
N ILE A 48 8.28 -3.86 -21.75
CA ILE A 48 8.71 -4.93 -20.85
C ILE A 48 10.12 -5.39 -21.22
N ALA A 49 11.06 -5.21 -20.30
CA ALA A 49 12.42 -5.71 -20.38
C ALA A 49 12.53 -7.16 -19.88
N LYS A 50 11.86 -7.46 -18.76
CA LYS A 50 11.90 -8.75 -18.08
C LYS A 50 10.63 -8.97 -17.27
N THR A 51 10.14 -10.20 -17.26
CA THR A 51 9.14 -10.68 -16.31
C THR A 51 9.73 -11.83 -15.51
N MET A 52 9.52 -11.81 -14.20
CA MET A 52 10.01 -12.83 -13.29
C MET A 52 8.86 -13.35 -12.43
N SER A 53 8.76 -14.68 -12.35
CA SER A 53 7.78 -15.38 -11.52
C SER A 53 8.51 -16.36 -10.63
N ALA A 54 8.19 -16.37 -9.33
CA ALA A 54 8.69 -17.38 -8.41
C ALA A 54 7.59 -17.84 -7.44
N TYR A 55 7.31 -19.14 -7.45
CA TYR A 55 6.41 -19.80 -6.51
C TYR A 55 7.16 -20.49 -5.37
N ASP A 56 8.34 -21.03 -5.67
CA ASP A 56 9.17 -21.73 -4.68
C ASP A 56 9.90 -20.74 -3.78
N MET A 57 9.82 -20.98 -2.46
CA MET A 57 10.42 -20.09 -1.47
C MET A 57 11.96 -20.13 -1.52
N ALA A 58 12.57 -21.31 -1.66
CA ALA A 58 14.03 -21.40 -1.71
C ALA A 58 14.58 -20.72 -2.97
N PHE A 59 13.91 -20.88 -4.11
CA PHE A 59 14.30 -20.22 -5.36
C PHE A 59 14.17 -18.69 -5.25
N SER A 60 13.08 -18.21 -4.67
CA SER A 60 12.87 -16.79 -4.50
C SER A 60 13.82 -16.17 -3.46
N ASP A 61 14.19 -16.91 -2.41
CA ASP A 61 15.21 -16.49 -1.44
C ASP A 61 16.63 -16.45 -2.04
N ALA A 62 16.95 -17.37 -2.96
CA ALA A 62 18.21 -17.32 -3.69
C ALA A 62 18.38 -16.04 -4.53
N ILE A 63 17.28 -15.38 -4.89
CA ILE A 63 17.28 -14.15 -5.71
C ILE A 63 17.20 -12.90 -4.84
N TYR A 64 16.25 -12.87 -3.90
CA TYR A 64 15.93 -11.66 -3.13
C TYR A 64 16.45 -11.69 -1.68
N GLY A 65 17.04 -12.80 -1.25
CA GLY A 65 17.48 -13.02 0.12
C GLY A 65 16.35 -13.45 1.06
N GLU A 66 16.74 -14.08 2.16
CA GLU A 66 15.82 -14.58 3.18
C GLU A 66 15.18 -13.46 4.03
N GLU A 67 13.97 -13.72 4.53
CA GLU A 67 13.27 -12.83 5.46
C GLU A 67 13.59 -13.20 6.91
N ALA A 68 14.11 -12.25 7.68
CA ALA A 68 14.60 -12.48 9.05
C ALA A 68 13.51 -12.98 10.03
N ASP A 69 12.24 -12.69 9.76
CA ASP A 69 11.10 -13.11 10.58
C ASP A 69 10.31 -14.28 9.96
N GLY A 70 10.80 -14.85 8.85
CA GLY A 70 10.17 -15.94 8.11
C GLY A 70 8.86 -15.56 7.40
N ARG A 71 8.41 -14.30 7.44
CA ARG A 71 7.19 -13.85 6.78
C ARG A 71 7.46 -13.51 5.32
N TYR A 72 6.92 -14.32 4.41
CA TYR A 72 7.15 -14.13 2.98
C TYR A 72 6.35 -12.98 2.35
N VAL A 73 5.12 -12.79 2.82
CA VAL A 73 4.25 -11.68 2.40
C VAL A 73 4.56 -10.48 3.29
N SER A 74 5.66 -9.79 3.01
CA SER A 74 6.17 -8.68 3.81
C SER A 74 6.54 -7.47 2.95
N ARG A 75 6.45 -6.27 3.56
CA ARG A 75 6.94 -5.04 2.95
C ARG A 75 8.44 -5.06 2.72
N THR A 76 9.19 -5.72 3.59
CA THR A 76 10.65 -5.80 3.52
C THR A 76 11.06 -6.58 2.27
N ARG A 77 10.44 -7.74 2.05
CA ARG A 77 10.63 -8.54 0.84
C ARG A 77 10.31 -7.75 -0.42
N LEU A 78 9.14 -7.09 -0.46
CA LEU A 78 8.74 -6.24 -1.58
C LEU A 78 9.84 -5.21 -1.92
N LYS A 79 10.37 -4.51 -0.91
CA LYS A 79 11.43 -3.51 -1.11
C LYS A 79 12.72 -4.13 -1.66
N LYS A 80 13.11 -5.31 -1.18
CA LYS A 80 14.28 -6.03 -1.71
C LYS A 80 14.08 -6.38 -3.19
N MET A 81 12.89 -6.85 -3.56
CA MET A 81 12.55 -7.12 -4.96
C MET A 81 12.64 -5.86 -5.82
N LEU A 82 12.00 -4.77 -5.40
CA LEU A 82 12.03 -3.49 -6.12
C LEU A 82 13.45 -2.98 -6.34
N SER A 83 14.29 -3.03 -5.30
CA SER A 83 15.71 -2.65 -5.42
C SER A 83 16.46 -3.57 -6.38
N HIS A 84 16.41 -4.89 -6.14
CA HIS A 84 17.13 -5.87 -6.97
C HIS A 84 16.76 -5.75 -8.45
N GLU A 85 15.47 -5.67 -8.75
CA GLU A 85 14.96 -5.61 -10.11
C GLU A 85 15.31 -4.30 -10.82
N PHE A 86 15.22 -3.17 -10.10
CA PHE A 86 15.58 -1.87 -10.66
C PHE A 86 17.10 -1.75 -10.88
N ASP A 87 17.90 -2.21 -9.93
CA ASP A 87 19.36 -2.19 -10.02
C ASP A 87 19.85 -3.10 -11.15
N LEU A 88 19.30 -4.31 -11.26
CA LEU A 88 19.62 -5.22 -12.37
C LEU A 88 19.24 -4.63 -13.73
N LEU A 89 18.06 -4.01 -13.83
CA LEU A 89 17.59 -3.36 -15.05
C LEU A 89 18.55 -2.25 -15.50
N THR A 90 18.92 -1.35 -14.59
CA THR A 90 19.81 -0.21 -14.88
C THR A 90 21.25 -0.64 -15.18
N GLN A 91 21.74 -1.70 -14.53
CA GLN A 91 23.05 -2.28 -14.85
C GLN A 91 23.09 -2.91 -16.25
N ARG A 92 22.03 -3.62 -16.65
CA ARG A 92 21.98 -4.36 -17.92
C ARG A 92 21.61 -3.49 -19.12
N LEU A 93 20.79 -2.47 -18.92
CA LEU A 93 20.26 -1.63 -20.00
C LEU A 93 20.87 -0.23 -19.98
N HIS A 94 21.94 -0.06 -20.75
CA HIS A 94 22.65 1.21 -20.92
C HIS A 94 23.00 1.45 -22.40
N GLY A 95 23.43 2.67 -22.73
CA GLY A 95 23.77 3.09 -24.10
C GLY A 95 22.62 3.79 -24.84
N ASP A 96 22.89 4.19 -26.09
CA ASP A 96 22.02 5.09 -26.88
C ASP A 96 20.60 4.58 -27.07
N LYS A 97 20.40 3.25 -27.09
CA LYS A 97 19.07 2.66 -27.20
C LYS A 97 18.18 2.95 -25.97
N TYR A 98 18.79 3.16 -24.80
CA TYR A 98 18.10 3.29 -23.53
C TYR A 98 18.22 4.69 -22.90
N CYS A 99 18.95 5.61 -23.54
CA CYS A 99 19.25 6.94 -22.99
C CYS A 99 18.02 7.83 -22.80
N ASN A 100 16.89 7.54 -23.47
CA ASN A 100 15.62 8.27 -23.35
C ASN A 100 14.56 7.48 -22.55
N LYS A 101 14.96 6.42 -21.84
CA LYS A 101 14.01 5.57 -21.09
C LYS A 101 13.89 6.02 -19.64
N LYS A 102 12.65 6.01 -19.15
CA LYS A 102 12.26 6.14 -17.75
C LYS A 102 12.04 4.74 -17.21
N PHE A 103 12.97 4.27 -16.38
CA PHE A 103 12.91 2.89 -15.89
C PHE A 103 11.87 2.69 -14.80
N PHE A 104 11.29 1.49 -14.75
CA PHE A 104 10.51 1.01 -13.60
C PHE A 104 10.84 -0.44 -13.23
N ALA A 105 10.60 -0.77 -11.97
CA ALA A 105 10.51 -2.13 -11.46
C ALA A 105 9.18 -2.26 -10.71
N PHE A 106 8.31 -3.14 -11.20
CA PHE A 106 7.11 -3.55 -10.49
C PHE A 106 7.43 -4.81 -9.69
N ALA A 107 6.94 -4.88 -8.46
CA ALA A 107 7.02 -6.06 -7.64
C ALA A 107 5.72 -6.33 -6.89
N ASP A 108 5.42 -7.59 -6.66
CA ASP A 108 4.44 -7.99 -5.65
C ASP A 108 4.84 -9.27 -4.89
N THR A 109 4.38 -9.34 -3.65
CA THR A 109 4.41 -10.56 -2.84
C THR A 109 3.03 -10.74 -2.22
N VAL A 110 2.33 -11.80 -2.64
CA VAL A 110 0.89 -11.95 -2.38
C VAL A 110 0.52 -13.38 -2.04
N THR A 111 -0.41 -13.54 -1.11
CA THR A 111 -1.11 -14.80 -0.84
C THR A 111 -2.60 -14.66 -1.19
N THR A 112 -3.10 -15.55 -2.04
CA THR A 112 -4.55 -15.71 -2.31
C THR A 112 -5.14 -16.86 -1.51
N LEU A 113 -6.46 -17.04 -1.55
CA LEU A 113 -7.12 -18.16 -0.88
C LEU A 113 -6.48 -19.49 -1.25
N ASN A 114 -6.01 -20.22 -0.24
CA ASN A 114 -5.61 -21.61 -0.40
C ASN A 114 -6.86 -22.50 -0.58
N PHE A 115 -6.65 -23.72 -1.07
CA PHE A 115 -7.73 -24.66 -1.35
C PHE A 115 -8.63 -24.93 -0.12
N THR A 116 -8.03 -24.96 1.07
CA THR A 116 -8.73 -25.20 2.34
C THR A 116 -9.39 -23.95 2.95
N LYS A 117 -9.22 -22.77 2.35
CA LYS A 117 -9.72 -21.47 2.83
C LYS A 117 -9.38 -21.15 4.28
N THR A 118 -8.18 -21.52 4.71
CA THR A 118 -7.70 -21.34 6.09
C THR A 118 -6.83 -20.10 6.28
N ASN A 119 -6.42 -19.45 5.19
CA ASN A 119 -5.59 -18.26 5.23
C ASN A 119 -6.40 -16.98 5.00
N GLU A 120 -5.82 -15.85 5.42
CA GLU A 120 -6.31 -14.52 5.08
C GLU A 120 -5.59 -14.03 3.81
N PRO A 121 -6.31 -13.77 2.70
CA PRO A 121 -5.71 -13.27 1.47
C PRO A 121 -5.27 -11.80 1.59
N HIS A 122 -3.99 -11.54 1.36
CA HIS A 122 -3.43 -10.19 1.38
C HIS A 122 -2.11 -10.13 0.61
N GLY A 123 -1.65 -8.92 0.32
CA GLY A 123 -0.43 -8.74 -0.45
C GLY A 123 0.18 -7.36 -0.34
N TRP A 124 1.47 -7.31 -0.63
CA TRP A 124 2.21 -6.08 -0.86
C TRP A 124 2.46 -5.92 -2.35
N ILE A 125 2.11 -4.76 -2.89
CA ILE A 125 2.28 -4.40 -4.30
C ILE A 125 3.08 -3.10 -4.35
N GLY A 126 4.08 -3.06 -5.22
CA GLY A 126 5.04 -1.96 -5.25
C GLY A 126 5.46 -1.59 -6.66
N LEU A 127 5.77 -0.31 -6.83
CA LEU A 127 6.39 0.22 -8.02
C LEU A 127 7.52 1.15 -7.63
N ARG A 128 8.72 0.86 -8.12
CA ARG A 128 9.86 1.78 -8.15
C ARG A 128 9.98 2.32 -9.56
N PHE A 129 10.02 3.64 -9.74
CA PHE A 129 10.04 4.24 -11.06
C PHE A 129 10.79 5.57 -11.12
N GLN A 130 11.28 5.88 -12.31
CA GLN A 130 11.80 7.19 -12.66
C GLN A 130 10.69 8.04 -13.29
N HIS A 131 10.54 9.27 -12.81
CA HIS A 131 9.65 10.26 -13.43
C HIS A 131 10.35 10.98 -14.59
N GLU A 132 11.64 11.26 -14.42
CA GLU A 132 12.53 11.83 -15.44
C GLU A 132 13.63 10.84 -15.80
N VAL A 133 14.06 10.89 -17.06
CA VAL A 133 15.15 10.04 -17.58
C VAL A 133 16.42 10.27 -16.76
N GLY A 134 17.02 9.20 -16.23
CA GLY A 134 18.20 9.29 -15.37
C GLY A 134 17.97 9.96 -14.01
N GLY A 135 16.72 10.33 -13.69
CA GLY A 135 16.36 10.97 -12.44
C GLY A 135 16.35 10.02 -11.24
N PRO A 136 16.17 10.56 -10.02
CA PRO A 136 16.04 9.77 -8.81
C PRO A 136 14.76 8.91 -8.85
N THR A 137 14.81 7.78 -8.15
CA THR A 137 13.71 6.84 -8.07
C THR A 137 12.63 7.28 -7.09
N ASN A 138 11.39 6.94 -7.41
CA ASN A 138 10.23 7.11 -6.54
C ASN A 138 9.56 5.76 -6.32
N ASP A 139 9.04 5.54 -5.11
CA ASP A 139 8.38 4.30 -4.73
C ASP A 139 6.92 4.57 -4.37
N ILE A 140 6.00 3.82 -4.98
CA ILE A 140 4.61 3.67 -4.53
C ILE A 140 4.47 2.25 -3.98
N ILE A 141 4.15 2.14 -2.70
CA ILE A 141 3.96 0.86 -2.02
C ILE A 141 2.55 0.81 -1.45
N VAL A 142 1.84 -0.27 -1.75
CA VAL A 142 0.46 -0.50 -1.37
C VAL A 142 0.35 -1.84 -0.66
N HIS A 143 -0.42 -1.89 0.42
CA HIS A 143 -0.90 -3.15 0.98
C HIS A 143 -2.38 -3.30 0.65
N VAL A 144 -2.75 -4.53 0.30
CA VAL A 144 -4.12 -4.88 -0.09
C VAL A 144 -4.60 -6.12 0.66
N ARG A 145 -5.91 -6.18 0.92
CA ARG A 145 -6.61 -7.39 1.36
C ARG A 145 -7.60 -7.79 0.27
N LEU A 146 -7.58 -9.06 -0.09
CA LEU A 146 -8.43 -9.59 -1.16
C LEU A 146 -9.66 -10.20 -0.50
N LEU A 147 -10.84 -9.67 -0.85
CA LEU A 147 -12.08 -9.94 -0.13
C LEU A 147 -13.00 -10.91 -0.87
N ASP A 148 -12.72 -11.18 -2.15
CA ASP A 148 -13.44 -12.18 -2.92
C ASP A 148 -13.24 -13.59 -2.33
N SER A 149 -14.24 -14.44 -2.45
CA SER A 149 -14.23 -15.82 -1.92
C SER A 149 -13.69 -16.87 -2.92
N ASP A 150 -13.20 -16.39 -4.07
CA ASP A 150 -12.68 -17.17 -5.20
C ASP A 150 -11.28 -16.72 -5.60
N ASN A 151 -10.37 -17.66 -5.85
CA ASN A 151 -8.96 -17.37 -6.12
C ASN A 151 -8.76 -16.69 -7.50
N GLN A 152 -9.51 -17.08 -8.53
CA GLN A 152 -9.39 -16.49 -9.87
C GLN A 152 -9.85 -15.03 -9.85
N LEU A 153 -10.91 -14.71 -9.10
CA LEU A 153 -11.35 -13.33 -8.87
C LEU A 153 -10.25 -12.51 -8.18
N GLN A 154 -9.63 -13.07 -7.13
CA GLN A 154 -8.52 -12.40 -6.42
C GLN A 154 -7.32 -12.12 -7.33
N GLN A 155 -6.92 -13.09 -8.16
CA GLN A 155 -5.85 -12.93 -9.15
C GLN A 155 -6.18 -11.82 -10.17
N LYS A 156 -7.42 -11.80 -10.67
CA LYS A 156 -7.89 -10.75 -11.58
C LYS A 156 -7.83 -9.35 -10.93
N VAL A 157 -8.22 -9.24 -9.67
CA VAL A 157 -8.13 -7.99 -8.89
C VAL A 157 -6.68 -7.52 -8.78
N LEU A 158 -5.74 -8.41 -8.49
CA LEU A 158 -4.31 -8.09 -8.42
C LEU A 158 -3.79 -7.57 -9.77
N GLY A 159 -4.14 -8.26 -10.87
CA GLY A 159 -3.79 -7.83 -12.23
C GLY A 159 -4.27 -6.41 -12.55
N ILE A 160 -5.53 -6.09 -12.22
CA ILE A 160 -6.11 -4.77 -12.43
C ILE A 160 -5.41 -3.71 -11.55
N ILE A 161 -5.17 -4.01 -10.27
CA ILE A 161 -4.48 -3.09 -9.35
C ILE A 161 -3.07 -2.79 -9.82
N GLY A 162 -2.30 -3.79 -10.26
CA GLY A 162 -0.94 -3.59 -10.77
C GLY A 162 -0.91 -2.68 -12.00
N VAL A 163 -1.84 -2.86 -12.94
CA VAL A 163 -2.00 -1.96 -14.10
C VAL A 163 -2.38 -0.55 -13.64
N ASN A 164 -3.34 -0.42 -12.72
CA ASN A 164 -3.76 0.87 -12.18
C ASN A 164 -2.59 1.58 -11.47
N LEU A 165 -1.75 0.84 -10.73
CA LEU A 165 -0.60 1.37 -10.03
C LEU A 165 0.43 1.99 -10.99
N LEU A 166 0.82 1.24 -12.04
CA LEU A 166 1.71 1.76 -13.08
C LEU A 166 1.10 2.98 -13.79
N PHE A 167 -0.19 2.90 -14.13
CA PHE A 167 -0.86 4.01 -14.80
C PHE A 167 -0.89 5.27 -13.92
N ALA A 168 -1.19 5.12 -12.64
CA ALA A 168 -1.24 6.23 -11.70
C ALA A 168 0.13 6.89 -11.51
N ALA A 169 1.21 6.09 -11.50
CA ALA A 169 2.58 6.58 -11.36
C ALA A 169 3.08 7.44 -12.53
N TYR A 170 2.58 7.20 -13.75
CA TYR A 170 3.01 7.97 -14.93
C TYR A 170 2.02 9.03 -15.38
N TYR A 171 0.73 8.93 -15.00
CA TYR A 171 -0.31 9.83 -15.51
C TYR A 171 -1.04 10.64 -14.43
N TYR A 172 -0.88 10.33 -13.13
CA TYR A 172 -1.67 10.97 -12.07
C TYR A 172 -0.83 11.51 -10.89
N THR A 173 0.49 11.55 -10.98
CA THR A 173 1.36 12.00 -9.87
C THR A 173 1.15 13.46 -9.49
N ASP A 174 0.71 14.30 -10.42
CA ASP A 174 0.40 15.72 -10.15
C ASP A 174 -0.79 15.91 -9.20
N ASN A 175 -1.65 14.89 -9.07
CA ASN A 175 -2.79 14.91 -8.16
C ASN A 175 -2.89 13.60 -7.40
N VAL A 176 -2.30 13.57 -6.20
CA VAL A 176 -2.32 12.42 -5.29
C VAL A 176 -3.74 11.90 -5.01
N GLN A 177 -4.75 12.77 -4.91
CA GLN A 177 -6.13 12.30 -4.69
C GLN A 177 -6.62 11.47 -5.87
N THR A 178 -6.44 11.98 -7.09
CA THR A 178 -6.76 11.25 -8.32
C THR A 178 -5.96 9.96 -8.43
N MET A 179 -4.68 9.99 -8.10
CA MET A 179 -3.80 8.82 -8.10
C MET A 179 -4.37 7.71 -7.20
N ILE A 180 -4.73 8.03 -5.95
CA ILE A 180 -5.30 7.07 -4.99
C ILE A 180 -6.68 6.58 -5.44
N GLU A 181 -7.57 7.46 -5.89
CA GLU A 181 -8.88 7.07 -6.41
C GLU A 181 -8.78 6.13 -7.62
N SER A 182 -7.77 6.32 -8.47
CA SER A 182 -7.59 5.52 -9.69
C SER A 182 -7.11 4.09 -9.45
N LEU A 183 -6.59 3.79 -8.25
CA LEU A 183 -6.10 2.44 -7.91
C LEU A 183 -7.21 1.39 -7.94
N VAL A 184 -8.46 1.80 -7.68
CA VAL A 184 -9.64 0.92 -7.66
C VAL A 184 -10.48 0.97 -8.94
N ASP A 185 -9.98 1.63 -9.99
CA ASP A 185 -10.68 1.68 -11.28
C ASP A 185 -10.90 0.27 -11.84
N ASN A 186 -12.11 0.04 -12.37
CA ASN A 186 -12.53 -1.24 -12.94
C ASN A 186 -12.55 -2.42 -11.95
N LEU A 187 -12.51 -2.15 -10.64
CA LEU A 187 -12.70 -3.16 -9.60
C LEU A 187 -14.15 -3.16 -9.12
N SER A 188 -14.66 -4.36 -8.80
CA SER A 188 -15.96 -4.50 -8.16
C SER A 188 -15.90 -3.95 -6.74
N VAL A 189 -16.93 -3.22 -6.33
CA VAL A 189 -17.04 -2.69 -4.96
C VAL A 189 -16.97 -3.85 -3.96
N GLY A 190 -16.05 -3.76 -3.01
CA GLY A 190 -15.87 -4.78 -1.99
C GLY A 190 -15.00 -5.97 -2.39
N SER A 191 -14.38 -5.99 -3.58
CA SER A 191 -13.41 -7.02 -4.00
C SER A 191 -12.05 -6.87 -3.31
N VAL A 192 -11.66 -5.63 -2.97
CA VAL A 192 -10.38 -5.30 -2.35
C VAL A 192 -10.53 -4.24 -1.28
N GLU A 193 -9.70 -4.34 -0.24
CA GLU A 193 -9.40 -3.26 0.70
C GLU A 193 -7.97 -2.77 0.46
N ILE A 194 -7.77 -1.47 0.26
CA ILE A 194 -6.44 -0.84 0.24
C ILE A 194 -6.25 -0.20 1.62
N ASP A 195 -5.58 -0.92 2.53
CA ASP A 195 -5.47 -0.54 3.94
C ASP A 195 -4.21 0.31 4.25
N LEU A 196 -3.24 0.36 3.33
CA LEU A 196 -2.06 1.20 3.48
C LEU A 196 -1.47 1.61 2.14
N VAL A 197 -1.08 2.89 2.05
CA VAL A 197 -0.29 3.43 0.94
C VAL A 197 0.90 4.21 1.49
N LYS A 198 2.08 3.96 0.92
CA LYS A 198 3.30 4.74 1.15
C LYS A 198 3.87 5.24 -0.16
N LEU A 199 4.19 6.53 -0.16
CA LEU A 199 4.82 7.22 -1.27
C LEU A 199 6.18 7.73 -0.79
N ASN A 200 7.26 7.39 -1.51
CA ASN A 200 8.61 7.83 -1.17
C ASN A 200 9.33 8.32 -2.43
N GLY A 201 10.32 9.18 -2.25
CA GLY A 201 11.11 9.76 -3.34
C GLY A 201 10.80 11.23 -3.57
N PRO A 202 11.63 11.93 -4.36
CA PRO A 202 11.55 13.38 -4.52
C PRO A 202 10.21 13.87 -5.08
N LEU A 203 9.54 13.05 -5.90
CA LEU A 203 8.21 13.39 -6.45
C LEU A 203 7.14 13.55 -5.37
N PHE A 204 7.34 12.94 -4.21
CA PHE A 204 6.37 12.90 -3.12
C PHE A 204 6.84 13.64 -1.86
N GLU A 205 7.89 14.47 -1.94
CA GLU A 205 8.46 15.19 -0.79
C GLU A 205 7.42 16.05 -0.06
N ASN A 206 6.55 16.71 -0.81
CA ASN A 206 5.49 17.57 -0.26
C ASN A 206 4.22 16.81 0.16
N VAL A 207 4.22 15.48 0.06
CA VAL A 207 3.03 14.66 0.30
C VAL A 207 2.98 14.17 1.73
N ASN A 208 1.90 14.52 2.43
CA ASN A 208 1.68 14.06 3.79
C ASN A 208 1.12 12.63 3.81
N GLN A 209 1.96 11.65 4.15
CA GLN A 209 1.58 10.23 4.22
C GLN A 209 0.40 9.96 5.18
N ARG A 210 0.24 10.75 6.24
CA ARG A 210 -0.87 10.59 7.19
C ARG A 210 -2.21 10.90 6.53
N LEU A 211 -2.24 11.99 5.76
CA LEU A 211 -3.43 12.42 5.03
C LEU A 211 -3.84 11.40 3.97
N ILE A 212 -2.89 10.74 3.31
CA ILE A 212 -3.21 9.68 2.33
C ILE A 212 -3.92 8.52 3.00
N ASN A 213 -3.38 7.98 4.09
CA ASN A 213 -3.95 6.80 4.72
C ASN A 213 -5.31 7.11 5.39
N LEU A 214 -5.50 8.34 5.87
CA LEU A 214 -6.83 8.81 6.28
C LEU A 214 -7.81 8.94 5.12
N TYR A 215 -7.32 9.38 3.96
CA TYR A 215 -8.13 9.54 2.78
C TYR A 215 -8.66 8.18 2.27
N LEU A 216 -7.89 7.09 2.43
CA LEU A 216 -8.36 5.72 2.16
C LEU A 216 -9.62 5.39 2.97
N ILE A 217 -9.65 5.69 4.27
CA ILE A 217 -10.82 5.47 5.14
C ILE A 217 -12.01 6.30 4.66
N ALA A 218 -11.77 7.57 4.38
CA ALA A 218 -12.82 8.48 3.95
C ALA A 218 -13.45 8.09 2.60
N LYS A 219 -12.65 7.48 1.71
CA LYS A 219 -13.12 6.89 0.45
C LYS A 219 -13.73 5.50 0.60
N GLY A 220 -13.66 4.90 1.79
CA GLY A 220 -14.12 3.54 2.04
C GLY A 220 -13.22 2.47 1.44
N PHE A 221 -11.98 2.80 1.10
CA PHE A 221 -10.99 1.86 0.59
C PHE A 221 -10.32 1.07 1.73
N ALA A 222 -10.27 1.66 2.92
CA ALA A 222 -9.80 1.03 4.16
C ALA A 222 -10.91 1.10 5.23
N LYS A 223 -10.98 0.10 6.10
CA LYS A 223 -11.87 0.16 7.27
C LYS A 223 -11.24 0.92 8.44
N ALA A 224 -9.93 0.83 8.57
CA ALA A 224 -9.20 1.52 9.62
C ALA A 224 -7.76 1.82 9.19
N ALA A 225 -7.10 2.74 9.88
CA ALA A 225 -5.67 2.97 9.76
C ALA A 225 -5.06 3.17 11.15
N ILE A 226 -3.87 2.58 11.37
CA ILE A 226 -3.09 2.79 12.58
C ILE A 226 -1.94 3.75 12.28
N PHE A 227 -1.79 4.75 13.15
CA PHE A 227 -0.67 5.67 13.18
C PHE A 227 0.14 5.43 14.44
N GLN A 228 1.45 5.24 14.29
CA GLN A 228 2.38 5.16 15.41
C GLN A 228 2.50 6.52 16.14
N PRO A 229 3.15 6.59 17.32
CA PRO A 229 3.38 7.86 18.02
C PRO A 229 4.14 8.91 17.18
N ASP A 230 5.03 8.48 16.28
CA ASP A 230 5.68 9.36 15.29
C ASP A 230 4.76 9.78 14.13
N GLY A 231 3.50 9.33 14.20
CA GLY A 231 2.43 9.50 13.25
C GLY A 231 2.63 8.79 11.92
N LYS A 232 3.58 7.84 11.79
CA LYS A 232 3.69 7.05 10.55
C LYS A 232 2.57 6.00 10.50
N ALA A 233 1.94 5.88 9.34
CA ALA A 233 1.01 4.80 9.08
C ALA A 233 1.72 3.45 9.05
N VAL A 234 1.11 2.46 9.68
CA VAL A 234 1.60 1.07 9.74
C VAL A 234 0.51 0.09 9.35
N GLN A 235 0.94 -1.04 8.80
CA GLN A 235 0.02 -2.12 8.46
C GLN A 235 -0.42 -2.79 9.78
N ILE A 236 -1.73 -2.96 9.93
CA ILE A 236 -2.36 -3.31 11.19
C ILE A 236 -1.91 -4.67 11.69
N LYS A 237 -1.91 -5.68 10.81
CA LYS A 237 -1.54 -7.07 11.15
C LYS A 237 -0.09 -7.14 11.62
N ASP A 238 0.81 -6.45 10.94
CA ASP A 238 2.23 -6.40 11.26
C ASP A 238 2.50 -5.67 12.58
N TYR A 239 1.81 -4.56 12.82
CA TYR A 239 2.01 -3.77 14.03
C TYR A 239 1.51 -4.50 15.28
N LEU A 240 0.37 -5.18 15.18
CA LEU A 240 -0.27 -5.86 16.31
C LEU A 240 0.17 -7.32 16.50
N TYR A 241 1.04 -7.84 15.62
CA TYR A 241 1.44 -9.23 15.63
C TYR A 241 2.17 -9.64 16.92
N LYS A 242 1.65 -10.65 17.64
CA LYS A 242 2.19 -11.17 18.90
C LYS A 242 2.40 -10.08 19.97
N LYS A 243 1.53 -9.07 20.00
CA LYS A 243 1.55 -8.01 21.00
C LYS A 243 0.39 -8.14 21.98
N ASN A 244 0.63 -7.78 23.23
CA ASN A 244 -0.39 -7.55 24.23
C ASN A 244 -1.04 -6.20 23.95
N ILE A 245 -2.36 -6.16 23.74
CA ILE A 245 -3.05 -4.94 23.28
C ILE A 245 -3.97 -4.44 24.36
N ILE A 246 -3.83 -3.17 24.72
CA ILE A 246 -4.80 -2.44 25.54
C ILE A 246 -5.32 -1.24 24.75
N LEU A 247 -6.63 -1.08 24.73
CA LEU A 247 -7.32 -0.14 23.85
C LEU A 247 -8.22 0.81 24.65
N LEU A 248 -8.03 2.11 24.45
CA LEU A 248 -8.96 3.14 24.89
C LEU A 248 -9.85 3.57 23.71
N ARG A 249 -11.16 3.31 23.81
CA ARG A 249 -12.12 3.74 22.79
C ARG A 249 -12.65 5.14 23.10
N THR A 250 -12.64 5.99 22.08
CA THR A 250 -13.12 7.37 22.16
C THR A 250 -13.92 7.71 20.91
N LYS A 251 -14.71 8.79 20.98
CA LYS A 251 -15.40 9.33 19.80
C LYS A 251 -14.77 10.65 19.39
N TYR A 252 -14.64 10.87 18.09
CA TYR A 252 -14.18 12.16 17.61
C TYR A 252 -15.14 13.28 18.05
N ARG A 253 -14.59 14.40 18.56
CA ARG A 253 -15.34 15.54 19.15
C ARG A 253 -16.31 15.15 20.26
N GLN A 254 -15.97 14.12 21.04
CA GLN A 254 -16.67 13.90 22.30
C GLN A 254 -16.51 15.13 23.22
N LYS A 255 -17.58 15.47 23.96
CA LYS A 255 -17.60 16.65 24.83
C LYS A 255 -16.69 16.50 26.05
N SER A 256 -16.54 15.29 26.56
CA SER A 256 -15.65 14.96 27.68
C SER A 256 -14.40 14.26 27.18
N LEU A 257 -13.23 14.70 27.63
CA LEU A 257 -11.99 13.98 27.39
C LEU A 257 -11.97 12.69 28.22
N PRO A 258 -11.34 11.62 27.74
CA PRO A 258 -11.11 10.43 28.56
C PRO A 258 -10.27 10.80 29.77
N ASN A 259 -10.48 10.10 30.89
CA ASN A 259 -9.58 10.21 32.03
C ASN A 259 -8.29 9.43 31.70
N PHE A 260 -7.28 10.14 31.20
CA PHE A 260 -5.99 9.57 30.83
C PHE A 260 -5.22 9.04 32.03
N ASP A 261 -5.36 9.65 33.21
CA ASP A 261 -4.70 9.17 34.43
C ASP A 261 -5.24 7.80 34.84
N LEU A 262 -6.56 7.63 34.82
CA LEU A 262 -7.20 6.33 35.07
C LEU A 262 -6.79 5.30 34.02
N PHE A 263 -6.66 5.70 32.76
CA PHE A 263 -6.21 4.80 31.70
C PHE A 263 -4.75 4.39 31.89
N ASN A 264 -3.87 5.30 32.30
CA ASN A 264 -2.47 4.97 32.60
C ASN A 264 -2.37 3.96 33.76
N LEU A 265 -3.17 4.14 34.83
CA LEU A 265 -3.27 3.16 35.92
C LEU A 265 -3.78 1.79 35.42
N ALA A 266 -4.74 1.78 34.49
CA ALA A 266 -5.21 0.54 33.87
C ALA A 266 -4.12 -0.15 33.03
N VAL A 267 -3.30 0.61 32.31
CA VAL A 267 -2.13 0.08 31.56
C VAL A 267 -1.11 -0.53 32.51
N GLU A 268 -0.80 0.12 33.63
CA GLU A 268 0.11 -0.43 34.64
C GLU A 268 -0.43 -1.72 35.24
N GLN A 269 -1.71 -1.74 35.61
CA GLN A 269 -2.34 -2.94 36.17
C GLN A 269 -2.41 -4.07 35.14
N PHE A 270 -2.68 -3.75 33.88
CA PHE A 270 -2.68 -4.72 32.78
C PHE A 270 -1.31 -5.40 32.65
N LYS A 271 -0.21 -4.63 32.65
CA LYS A 271 1.15 -5.17 32.58
C LYS A 271 1.48 -6.06 33.79
N LYS A 272 1.12 -5.61 35.01
CA LYS A 272 1.33 -6.41 36.24
C LYS A 272 0.58 -7.74 36.19
N ASN A 273 -0.66 -7.76 35.72
CA ASN A 273 -1.49 -8.96 35.70
C ASN A 273 -1.12 -9.95 34.58
N THR A 274 -0.59 -9.44 33.46
CA THR A 274 -0.25 -10.26 32.30
C THR A 274 1.23 -10.66 32.25
N GLY A 275 2.08 -9.99 33.03
CA GLY A 275 3.54 -10.09 32.90
C GLY A 275 4.08 -9.39 31.65
N ALA A 276 3.25 -8.60 30.95
CA ALA A 276 3.66 -7.88 29.76
C ALA A 276 4.62 -6.73 30.09
N THR A 277 5.53 -6.46 29.15
CA THR A 277 6.54 -5.40 29.19
C THR A 277 6.16 -4.24 28.27
N ASP A 278 6.94 -3.16 28.28
CA ASP A 278 6.78 -2.08 27.30
C ASP A 278 7.09 -2.51 25.87
N ALA A 279 7.95 -3.50 25.68
CA ALA A 279 8.40 -3.94 24.36
C ALA A 279 7.36 -4.78 23.62
N ASP A 280 6.52 -5.52 24.34
CA ASP A 280 5.49 -6.40 23.81
C ASP A 280 4.06 -5.90 24.07
N THR A 281 3.88 -4.76 24.75
CA THR A 281 2.59 -4.10 24.92
C THR A 281 2.38 -2.98 23.92
N ILE A 282 1.23 -2.96 23.27
CA ILE A 282 0.75 -1.81 22.48
C ILE A 282 -0.44 -1.19 23.20
N VAL A 283 -0.26 0.09 23.54
CA VAL A 283 -1.35 0.95 24.00
C VAL A 283 -1.92 1.69 22.79
N LEU A 284 -3.20 1.49 22.53
CA LEU A 284 -3.92 2.08 21.41
C LEU A 284 -5.01 3.02 21.91
N ILE A 285 -5.21 4.11 21.17
CA ILE A 285 -6.42 4.92 21.26
C ILE A 285 -7.22 4.77 19.97
N GLU A 286 -8.43 4.22 20.08
CA GLU A 286 -9.40 4.21 18.98
C GLU A 286 -10.21 5.49 19.01
N VAL A 287 -10.26 6.16 17.87
CA VAL A 287 -11.10 7.33 17.66
C VAL A 287 -12.13 6.99 16.60
N LEU A 288 -13.35 6.73 17.07
CA LEU A 288 -14.50 6.44 16.21
C LEU A 288 -14.94 7.69 15.45
N MET A 289 -14.91 7.62 14.12
CA MET A 289 -15.37 8.68 13.23
C MET A 289 -16.87 8.47 12.89
N GLY A 290 -17.76 9.26 13.52
CA GLY A 290 -19.21 9.09 13.35
C GLY A 290 -19.72 9.37 11.92
N MET A 291 -20.87 8.81 11.54
CA MET A 291 -21.46 8.89 10.18
C MET A 291 -21.62 10.32 9.61
N SER A 292 -21.76 11.34 10.45
CA SER A 292 -21.85 12.74 10.00
C SER A 292 -20.60 13.22 9.23
N TRP A 293 -19.47 12.52 9.39
CA TRP A 293 -18.24 12.69 8.61
C TRP A 293 -18.42 12.37 7.13
N LYS A 294 -19.19 11.32 6.81
CA LYS A 294 -19.43 10.89 5.42
C LYS A 294 -20.43 11.80 4.71
N THR A 295 -21.42 12.35 5.43
CA THR A 295 -22.54 13.11 4.83
C THR A 295 -22.33 14.62 4.80
N ARG A 296 -21.64 15.23 5.79
CA ARG A 296 -21.54 16.71 5.90
C ARG A 296 -20.31 17.34 5.25
N MET A 297 -19.44 16.57 4.62
CA MET A 297 -18.28 17.16 3.99
C MET A 297 -18.25 16.87 2.50
N LYS A 298 -18.45 17.93 1.71
CA LYS A 298 -17.56 18.17 0.58
C LYS A 298 -16.14 18.35 1.18
N LEU A 299 -15.44 17.24 1.48
CA LEU A 299 -14.19 17.23 2.26
C LEU A 299 -13.10 18.04 1.55
N ARG A 300 -12.80 19.25 2.04
CA ARG A 300 -11.58 19.96 1.69
C ARG A 300 -10.44 19.41 2.55
N VAL A 301 -9.27 19.19 1.94
CA VAL A 301 -8.00 18.74 2.57
C VAL A 301 -7.68 19.48 3.89
N ARG A 302 -8.09 20.75 4.00
CA ARG A 302 -7.90 21.59 5.18
C ARG A 302 -8.54 21.04 6.46
N THR A 303 -9.72 20.41 6.38
CA THR A 303 -10.42 19.88 7.57
C THR A 303 -9.76 18.61 8.09
N PHE A 304 -9.24 17.76 7.20
CA PHE A 304 -8.44 16.59 7.60
C PHE A 304 -7.11 16.97 8.23
N ARG A 305 -6.45 18.02 7.72
CA ARG A 305 -5.18 18.49 8.28
C ARG A 305 -5.34 18.94 9.74
N ASN A 306 -6.44 19.62 10.07
CA ASN A 306 -6.72 20.05 11.43
C ASN A 306 -7.04 18.88 12.37
N LEU A 307 -7.82 17.90 11.89
CA LEU A 307 -8.06 16.64 12.61
C LEU A 307 -6.74 15.96 12.98
N LEU A 308 -5.81 15.86 12.02
CA LEU A 308 -4.52 15.23 12.23
C LEU A 308 -3.65 15.96 13.24
N LEU A 309 -3.58 17.30 13.17
CA LEU A 309 -2.82 18.11 14.12
C LEU A 309 -3.38 17.97 15.53
N GLU A 310 -4.71 17.93 15.68
CA GLU A 310 -5.33 17.64 16.97
C GLU A 310 -4.92 16.23 17.42
N LEU A 311 -5.25 15.19 16.65
CA LEU A 311 -5.04 13.80 17.07
C LEU A 311 -3.56 13.44 17.36
N THR A 312 -2.60 13.90 16.54
CA THR A 312 -1.19 13.57 16.78
C THR A 312 -0.54 14.34 17.92
N ASN A 313 -1.09 15.49 18.32
CA ASN A 313 -0.57 16.25 19.45
C ASN A 313 -1.07 15.72 20.80
N TYR A 314 -2.19 15.00 20.83
CA TYR A 314 -2.80 14.56 22.08
C TYR A 314 -2.16 13.31 22.70
N VAL A 315 -1.41 12.50 21.96
CA VAL A 315 -1.07 11.16 22.45
C VAL A 315 0.29 10.67 21.97
N GLN A 316 1.18 10.38 22.92
CA GLN A 316 2.41 9.61 22.69
C GLN A 316 2.13 8.10 22.47
N GLN A 317 0.93 7.74 22.01
CA GLN A 317 0.49 6.36 21.80
C GLN A 317 0.05 6.16 20.35
N ALA A 318 -0.08 4.92 19.92
CA ALA A 318 -0.59 4.63 18.60
C ALA A 318 -2.10 4.89 18.53
N ILE A 319 -2.56 5.44 17.41
CA ILE A 319 -3.96 5.84 17.20
C ILE A 319 -4.53 4.98 16.09
N ILE A 320 -5.70 4.38 16.33
CA ILE A 320 -6.49 3.73 15.30
C ILE A 320 -7.70 4.60 14.95
N LEU A 321 -7.86 4.87 13.66
CA LEU A 321 -9.00 5.61 13.13
C LEU A 321 -9.90 4.66 12.36
N SER A 322 -11.19 4.68 12.68
CA SER A 322 -12.23 3.78 12.13
C SER A 322 -13.59 4.47 12.09
#